data_AF-A0A1F4K392-F1
#
_entry.id   AF-A0A1F4K392-F1
#
_cell.length_a   1.000
_cell.length_b   1.000
_cell.length_c   1.000
_cell.angle_alpha   90.00
_cell.angle_beta   90.00
_cell.angle_gamma   90.00
#
_symmetry.space_group_name_H-M   'P 1'
#
loop_
_entity.id
_entity.type
_entity.pdbx_description
1 polymer ?
#
loop_
_entity_poly.entity_id
_entity_poly.type
_entity_poly.pdbx_seq_one_letter_code
_entity_poly.pdbx_strand_id
1 'polypeptide(L)' 'MSSEKQDAESGIVILNKPFSVDETEQPFGKRWGGECFTLTTEHLAALQAGKTLALDVQNEYITFVRLQSTDDGKAAA' A
#
# COMPACT_ATOMS: atom_id res chain seq x y z
N MET A 1 14.18 12.92 -12.44
CA MET A 1 12.87 12.43 -12.91
C MET A 1 12.83 10.96 -12.52
N SER A 2 11.97 10.40 -11.70
CA SER A 2 10.75 10.89 -11.08
C SER A 2 10.23 9.75 -10.17
N SER A 3 10.80 9.55 -8.98
CA SER A 3 10.23 8.56 -8.03
C SER A 3 8.74 8.84 -7.79
N GLU A 4 8.37 10.12 -7.66
CA GLU A 4 6.96 10.56 -7.61
C GLU A 4 6.09 10.16 -8.80
N LYS A 5 6.63 9.96 -10.02
CA LYS A 5 5.81 9.52 -11.16
C LYS A 5 5.67 8.00 -11.22
N GLN A 6 6.64 7.25 -10.71
CA GLN A 6 6.66 5.79 -10.75
C GLN A 6 5.72 5.18 -9.70
N ASP A 7 5.59 5.84 -8.55
CA ASP A 7 4.65 5.48 -7.48
C ASP A 7 3.19 5.68 -7.91
N ALA A 8 2.90 6.78 -8.62
CA ALA A 8 1.56 7.08 -9.13
C ALA A 8 1.04 6.06 -10.16
N GLU A 9 1.90 5.56 -11.06
CA GLU A 9 1.53 4.47 -12.00
C GLU A 9 1.40 3.11 -11.30
N SER A 10 2.12 2.91 -10.20
CA SER A 10 2.04 1.69 -9.37
C SER A 10 0.81 1.68 -8.44
N GLY A 11 0.05 2.79 -8.37
CA GLY A 11 -1.10 2.92 -7.48
C GLY A 11 -0.73 3.08 -6.00
N ILE A 12 0.49 3.54 -5.70
CA ILE A 12 1.01 3.72 -4.34
C ILE A 12 1.39 5.19 -4.15
N VAL A 13 0.99 5.83 -3.05
CA VAL A 13 1.40 7.20 -2.70
C VAL A 13 1.73 7.24 -1.22
N ILE A 14 2.88 7.82 -0.86
CA ILE A 14 3.28 8.01 0.55
C ILE A 14 2.55 9.23 1.11
N LEU A 15 1.84 9.05 2.22
CA LEU A 15 1.06 10.08 2.90
C LEU A 15 1.49 10.18 4.36
N ASN A 16 1.42 11.39 4.93
CA ASN A 16 1.71 11.58 6.36
C ASN A 16 0.59 11.06 7.28
N LYS A 17 -0.66 11.05 6.79
CA LYS A 17 -1.85 10.59 7.51
C LYS A 17 -2.95 10.16 6.52
N PRO A 18 -3.90 9.31 6.95
CA PRO A 18 -5.12 9.05 6.17
C PRO A 18 -5.92 10.34 5.92
N PHE A 19 -6.64 10.40 4.80
CA PHE A 19 -7.57 11.48 4.45
C PHE A 19 -9.00 10.94 4.33
N SER A 20 -10.00 11.83 4.38
CA SER A 20 -11.40 11.45 4.21
C SER A 20 -11.69 11.14 2.74
N VAL A 21 -12.29 9.99 2.45
CA VAL A 21 -12.65 9.59 1.08
C VAL A 21 -13.91 10.28 0.54
N ASP A 22 -14.55 11.13 1.34
CA ASP A 22 -15.70 11.94 0.89
C ASP A 22 -15.28 13.24 0.18
N GLU A 23 -14.02 13.62 0.29
CA GLU A 23 -13.47 14.87 -0.27
C GLU A 23 -12.99 14.69 -1.72
N THR A 24 -12.96 15.77 -2.50
CA THR A 24 -12.66 15.70 -3.96
C THR A 24 -11.18 15.62 -4.30
N GLU A 25 -10.28 16.09 -3.44
CA GLU A 25 -8.84 16.07 -3.67
C GLU A 25 -8.23 14.81 -3.02
N GLN A 26 -8.18 13.72 -3.79
CA GLN A 26 -7.60 12.45 -3.37
C GLN A 26 -6.45 12.06 -4.31
N PRO A 27 -5.41 11.34 -3.84
CA PRO A 27 -4.24 10.98 -4.65
C PRO A 27 -4.57 10.17 -5.91
N PHE A 28 -5.71 9.47 -5.90
CA PHE A 28 -6.17 8.62 -7.02
C PHE A 28 -7.56 9.03 -7.53
N GLY A 29 -8.00 10.27 -7.27
CA GLY A 29 -9.37 10.72 -7.54
C GLY A 29 -10.40 10.16 -6.56
N LYS A 30 -11.68 10.48 -6.77
CA LYS A 30 -12.77 10.18 -5.82
C LYS A 30 -12.95 8.67 -5.59
N ARG A 31 -12.98 8.25 -4.32
CA ARG A 31 -13.28 6.87 -3.89
C ARG A 31 -14.55 6.79 -3.06
N TRP A 32 -15.13 5.59 -2.99
CA TRP A 32 -16.35 5.31 -2.21
C TRP A 32 -16.05 4.64 -0.86
N GLY A 33 -14.78 4.34 -0.57
CA GLY A 33 -14.35 3.68 0.66
C GLY A 33 -12.84 3.87 0.92
N GLY A 34 -12.44 3.79 2.19
CA GLY A 34 -11.08 4.07 2.64
C GLY A 34 -10.74 3.35 3.94
N GLU A 35 -10.65 2.03 3.89
CA GLU A 35 -10.29 1.20 5.04
C GLU A 35 -8.84 1.47 5.48
N CYS A 36 -8.60 1.58 6.78
CA CYS A 36 -7.27 1.85 7.33
C CYS A 36 -6.82 0.71 8.24
N PHE A 37 -5.75 0.02 7.85
CA PHE A 37 -5.12 -1.01 8.67
C PHE A 37 -3.94 -0.43 9.43
N THR A 38 -3.94 -0.59 10.76
CA THR A 38 -2.79 -0.22 11.59
C THR A 38 -1.89 -1.43 11.77
N LEU A 39 -0.65 -1.33 11.30
CA LEU A 39 0.34 -2.38 11.47
C LEU A 39 1.07 -2.23 12.80
N THR A 40 1.25 -3.34 13.51
CA THR A 40 2.10 -3.40 14.71
C THR A 40 3.55 -3.64 14.30
N THR A 41 4.48 -3.47 15.24
CA THR A 41 5.89 -3.82 15.05
C THR A 41 6.09 -5.29 14.66
N GLU A 42 5.25 -6.19 15.16
CA GLU A 42 5.30 -7.62 14.80
C GLU A 42 4.95 -7.84 13.31
N HIS A 43 3.94 -7.13 12.81
CA HIS A 43 3.58 -7.17 11.39
C HIS A 43 4.72 -6.65 10.51
N LEU A 44 5.39 -5.58 10.94
CA LEU A 44 6.57 -5.05 10.24
C LEU A 44 7.74 -6.05 10.25
N ALA A 45 8.00 -6.69 11.39
CA ALA A 45 9.04 -7.71 11.49
C ALA A 45 8.73 -8.94 10.61
N ALA A 46 7.46 -9.34 10.52
CA ALA A 46 7.04 -10.41 9.62
C ALA A 46 7.31 -10.05 8.15
N LEU A 47 6.96 -8.83 7.73
CA LEU A 47 7.26 -8.32 6.39
C LEU A 47 8.77 -8.27 6.11
N GLN A 48 9.58 -7.77 7.05
CA GLN A 48 11.04 -7.75 6.94
C GLN A 48 11.66 -9.16 6.88
N ALA A 49 11.03 -10.14 7.51
CA ALA A 49 11.41 -11.55 7.43
C ALA A 49 10.92 -12.25 6.15
N GLY A 50 10.37 -11.51 5.18
CA GLY A 50 9.89 -12.04 3.89
C GLY A 50 8.53 -12.72 3.96
N LYS A 51 7.79 -12.57 5.06
CA LYS A 51 6.41 -13.07 5.16
C LYS A 51 5.44 -12.11 4.46
N THR A 52 4.23 -12.60 4.21
CA THR A 52 3.12 -11.84 3.61
C THR A 52 2.03 -11.60 4.64
N LEU A 53 1.45 -10.41 4.66
CA LEU A 53 0.26 -10.11 5.46
C LEU A 53 -0.98 -10.24 4.58
N ALA A 54 -2.04 -10.84 5.12
CA ALA A 54 -3.36 -10.90 4.52
C ALA A 54 -4.29 -9.97 5.31
N LEU A 55 -4.90 -9.01 4.63
CA LEU A 55 -5.81 -8.03 5.19
C LEU A 55 -7.21 -8.33 4.69
N ASP A 56 -8.13 -8.65 5.60
CA ASP A 56 -9.54 -8.81 5.28
C ASP A 56 -10.19 -7.43 5.15
N VAL A 57 -10.64 -7.09 3.95
CA VAL A 57 -11.32 -5.82 3.67
C VAL A 57 -12.81 -6.07 3.72
N GLN A 58 -13.40 -5.71 4.86
CA GLN A 58 -14.84 -5.72 5.11
C GLN A 58 -15.54 -7.07 4.81
N ASN A 59 -14.81 -8.19 4.91
CA ASN A 59 -15.31 -9.52 4.59
C ASN A 59 -15.78 -9.65 3.12
N GLU A 60 -15.34 -8.75 2.24
CA GLU A 60 -15.63 -8.80 0.80
C GLU A 60 -14.46 -9.40 0.02
N TYR A 61 -13.23 -9.03 0.37
CA TYR A 61 -12.02 -9.52 -0.29
C TYR A 61 -10.79 -9.42 0.61
N ILE A 62 -9.73 -10.11 0.23
CA ILE A 62 -8.45 -10.10 0.95
C ILE A 62 -7.40 -9.34 0.12
N THR A 63 -6.73 -8.37 0.76
CA THR A 63 -5.57 -7.68 0.20
C THR A 63 -4.29 -8.25 0.77
N PHE A 64 -3.31 -8.55 -0.08
CA PHE A 64 -2.00 -9.05 0.36
C PHE A 64 -0.94 -7.95 0.34
N VAL A 65 -0.24 -7.78 1.45
CA VAL A 65 0.88 -6.84 1.57
C VAL A 65 2.18 -7.63 1.69
N ARG A 66 3.14 -7.28 0.82
CA ARG A 66 4.49 -7.84 0.79
C ARG A 66 5.49 -6.70 0.81
N LEU A 67 6.59 -6.91 1.50
CA LEU A 67 7.74 -6.02 1.40
C LEU A 67 8.56 -6.44 0.19
N GLN A 68 8.72 -5.52 -0.76
CA GLN A 68 9.65 -5.70 -1.87
C GLN A 68 11.01 -5.12 -1.47
N SER A 69 12.08 -5.86 -1.71
CA SER A 69 13.43 -5.31 -1.51
C SER A 69 13.71 -4.33 -2.65
N THR A 70 14.31 -3.18 -2.35
CA THR A 70 14.69 -2.20 -3.38
C THR A 70 15.63 -2.79 -4.46
N ASP A 71 16.29 -3.91 -4.18
CA ASP A 71 17.14 -4.67 -5.12
C ASP A 71 16.38 -5.62 -6.07
N ASP A 72 15.08 -5.88 -5.86
CA ASP A 72 14.29 -6.83 -6.66
C ASP A 72 13.84 -6.24 -8.02
N GLY A 73 14.36 -5.08 -8.42
CA GLY A 73 14.04 -4.39 -9.68
C GLY A 73 14.87 -4.83 -10.90
N LYS A 74 15.70 -5.87 -10.79
CA LYS A 74 16.46 -6.39 -11.95
C LYS A 74 16.65 -7.91 -11.93
N ALA A 75 15.56 -8.67 -11.80
CA ALA A 75 15.56 -10.08 -12.16
C ALA A 75 14.47 -10.34 -13.21
N ALA A 76 14.95 -10.45 -14.46
CA ALA A 76 14.35 -11.04 -15.65
C ALA A 76 12.97 -11.72 -15.52
N ALA A 77 11.99 -11.22 -16.29
CA ALA A 77 11.39 -11.92 -17.42
C ALA A 77 10.57 -10.93 -18.27
#